data_AF-A0AAJ4A418-F1
#
_entry.id   AF-A0AAJ4A418-F1
#
_cell.length_a   1.000
_cell.length_b   1.000
_cell.length_c   1.000
_cell.angle_alpha   90.00
_cell.angle_beta   90.00
_cell.angle_gamma   90.00
#
_symmetry.space_group_name_H-M   'P 1'
#
loop_
_entity.id
_entity.type
_entity.pdbx_description
1 polymer ?
#
loop_
_entity_poly.entity_id
_entity_poly.type
_entity_poly.pdbx_seq_one_letter_code
_entity_poly.pdbx_strand_id
1 'polypeptide(L)'
;MNFIIESAKQSEFKEIIAVLRPWNMHHIPSSEMEMIDFDTFFVAKLDDKIVGVSGYKILSYGMGKTTLLAVYPEFQGSGIGKALQDRRLKEMYKAGVKKVITNADRSDIILWYKKHYGYREIGKLAKLISFGLDEIKYWTTLELDLEMHMTQKKFKDAKKQQYIYDNDPVPLSPYSPLIINACLTGMIPTKTSTRYVPVSVDEIVKDAIDVYDAGARIVHLHARDADGIPTHEARYYEEMIIAIRRERPDLICCVSTSGRNVKEIEQRSEVLYLTGKAKPDMASLTLGSLNFATGPSMNSLDMIQQLAMIMKEKGIKPEMEVFDSGMVNVAKYLERHEIVSGNKYFNILLGNINTAPATIGDLAHLLNALPKDSIWAATGLGGFQLPMNTAAIIAGGHVRVGLEDSIYYDYKQNTLATNTNLIKRIVRIANELQREIATGSEVRNILGLSKEVL
;
A
#
# COMPACT_ATOMS: atom_id res chain seq x y z
N MET A 1 -5.45 18.37 -15.31
CA MET A 1 -6.24 18.70 -16.51
C MET A 1 -6.70 17.39 -17.10
N ASN A 2 -8.01 17.10 -17.06
CA ASN A 2 -8.54 15.80 -17.50
C ASN A 2 -8.92 15.88 -18.98
N PHE A 3 -8.05 15.38 -19.85
CA PHE A 3 -8.33 15.24 -21.28
C PHE A 3 -8.48 13.77 -21.66
N ILE A 4 -9.20 13.50 -22.75
CA ILE A 4 -9.44 12.15 -23.28
C ILE A 4 -8.82 12.05 -24.66
N ILE A 5 -8.23 10.90 -24.99
CA ILE A 5 -7.75 10.59 -26.35
C ILE A 5 -8.66 9.54 -26.98
N GLU A 6 -9.18 9.85 -28.16
CA GLU A 6 -10.03 8.96 -28.94
C GLU A 6 -9.70 9.00 -30.44
N SER A 7 -10.25 8.06 -31.21
CA SER A 7 -10.13 8.05 -32.67
C SER A 7 -10.88 9.23 -33.27
N ALA A 8 -10.25 9.88 -34.25
CA ALA A 8 -10.84 11.01 -34.96
C ALA A 8 -12.02 10.58 -35.84
N LYS A 9 -13.01 11.45 -36.00
CA LYS A 9 -14.16 11.24 -36.89
C LYS A 9 -14.08 12.16 -38.09
N GLN A 10 -14.60 11.72 -39.23
CA GLN A 10 -14.63 12.55 -40.45
C GLN A 10 -15.36 13.89 -40.25
N SER A 11 -16.39 13.90 -39.39
CA SER A 11 -17.12 15.13 -39.01
C SER A 11 -16.25 16.18 -38.33
N GLU A 12 -15.12 15.78 -37.75
CA GLU A 12 -14.22 16.64 -36.95
C GLU A 12 -13.08 17.25 -37.79
N PHE A 13 -13.12 17.07 -39.12
CA PHE A 13 -12.04 17.49 -40.01
C PHE A 13 -11.74 19.00 -39.88
N LYS A 14 -12.77 19.83 -39.75
CA LYS A 14 -12.60 21.29 -39.64
C LYS A 14 -11.86 21.67 -38.35
N GLU A 15 -12.23 21.07 -37.23
CA GLU A 15 -11.55 21.29 -35.94
C GLU A 15 -10.11 20.77 -35.96
N ILE A 16 -9.86 19.63 -36.59
CA ILE A 16 -8.51 19.07 -36.75
C ILE A 16 -7.61 20.03 -37.53
N ILE A 17 -8.10 20.56 -38.65
CA ILE A 17 -7.38 21.56 -39.46
C ILE A 17 -7.12 22.85 -38.65
N ALA A 18 -8.02 23.24 -37.75
CA ALA A 18 -7.83 24.39 -36.88
C ALA A 18 -6.65 24.18 -35.89
N VAL A 19 -6.52 22.98 -35.30
CA VAL A 19 -5.40 22.64 -34.40
C VAL A 19 -4.04 22.65 -35.12
N LEU A 20 -4.02 22.29 -36.40
CA LEU A 20 -2.81 22.24 -37.21
C LEU A 20 -2.34 23.61 -37.72
N ARG A 21 -3.26 24.59 -37.77
CA ARG A 21 -3.00 25.90 -38.39
C ARG A 21 -1.89 26.71 -37.70
N PRO A 22 -1.83 26.81 -36.35
CA PRO A 22 -0.75 27.52 -35.66
C PRO A 22 0.66 26.99 -35.96
N TRP A 23 0.75 25.73 -36.41
CA TRP A 23 2.00 25.06 -36.72
C TRP A 23 2.34 25.05 -38.20
N ASN A 24 1.55 25.72 -39.05
CA ASN A 24 1.66 25.67 -40.51
C ASN A 24 1.60 24.22 -41.06
N MET A 25 0.77 23.35 -40.46
CA MET A 25 0.62 21.94 -40.86
C MET A 25 -0.78 21.64 -41.41
N HIS A 26 -1.50 22.68 -41.83
CA HIS A 26 -2.93 22.62 -42.15
C HIS A 26 -3.23 22.51 -43.65
N HIS A 27 -2.21 22.56 -44.51
CA HIS A 27 -2.32 22.41 -45.96
C HIS A 27 -2.53 20.93 -46.34
N ILE A 28 -3.77 20.45 -46.24
CA ILE A 28 -4.11 19.03 -46.44
C ILE A 28 -5.35 18.90 -47.35
N PRO A 29 -5.29 18.14 -48.46
CA PRO A 29 -4.10 17.44 -48.96
C PRO A 29 -3.11 18.40 -49.61
N SER A 30 -1.84 18.02 -49.67
CA SER A 30 -0.75 18.73 -50.35
C SER A 30 0.34 17.75 -50.79
N SER A 31 1.39 18.28 -51.44
CA SER A 31 2.58 17.49 -51.79
C SER A 31 3.35 16.98 -50.56
N GLU A 32 3.22 17.64 -49.40
CA GLU A 32 3.82 17.21 -48.13
C GLU A 32 2.95 16.21 -47.38
N MET A 33 1.63 16.35 -47.47
CA MET A 33 0.70 15.59 -46.64
C MET A 33 -0.53 15.16 -47.43
N GLU A 34 -0.68 13.85 -47.58
CA GLU A 34 -1.88 13.22 -48.14
C GLU A 34 -3.13 13.46 -47.26
N MET A 35 -4.29 13.05 -47.76
CA MET A 35 -5.53 13.14 -47.00
C MET A 35 -5.43 12.40 -45.64
N ILE A 36 -6.11 12.93 -44.62
CA ILE A 36 -6.14 12.33 -43.28
C ILE A 36 -6.87 10.99 -43.37
N ASP A 37 -6.21 9.94 -42.92
CA ASP A 37 -6.79 8.62 -42.69
C ASP A 37 -7.34 8.56 -41.27
N PHE A 38 -8.67 8.61 -41.12
CA PHE A 38 -9.33 8.65 -39.81
C PHE A 38 -9.20 7.34 -39.03
N ASP A 39 -8.88 6.21 -39.69
CA ASP A 39 -8.69 4.93 -39.01
C ASP A 39 -7.40 4.90 -38.18
N THR A 40 -6.42 5.75 -38.53
CA THR A 40 -5.12 5.85 -37.86
C THR A 40 -4.85 7.24 -37.28
N PHE A 41 -5.91 8.02 -37.03
CA PHE A 41 -5.83 9.38 -36.50
C PHE A 41 -6.55 9.51 -35.15
N PHE A 42 -5.97 10.32 -34.26
CA PHE A 42 -6.45 10.53 -32.91
C PHE A 42 -6.63 12.02 -32.62
N VAL A 43 -7.60 12.30 -31.76
CA VAL A 43 -7.87 13.63 -31.21
C VAL A 43 -7.76 13.57 -29.69
N ALA A 44 -7.23 14.63 -29.09
CA ALA A 44 -7.28 14.87 -27.66
C ALA A 44 -8.36 15.92 -27.37
N LYS A 45 -9.29 15.61 -26.48
CA LYS A 45 -10.41 16.48 -26.12
C LYS A 45 -10.38 16.92 -24.67
N LEU A 46 -10.69 18.20 -24.46
CA LEU A 46 -10.90 18.83 -23.16
C LEU A 46 -12.27 19.52 -23.20
N ASP A 47 -13.20 19.11 -22.33
CA ASP A 47 -14.59 19.59 -22.31
C ASP A 47 -15.22 19.58 -23.73
N ASP A 48 -15.11 18.42 -24.40
CA ASP A 48 -15.55 18.15 -25.78
C ASP A 48 -14.85 18.96 -26.90
N LYS A 49 -13.91 19.85 -26.58
CA LYS A 49 -13.13 20.59 -27.58
C LYS A 49 -11.85 19.86 -27.95
N ILE A 50 -11.57 19.72 -29.25
CA ILE A 50 -10.31 19.16 -29.74
C ILE A 50 -9.19 20.16 -29.47
N VAL A 51 -8.22 19.75 -28.66
CA VAL A 51 -7.07 20.57 -28.25
C VAL A 51 -5.73 20.03 -28.77
N GLY A 52 -5.72 18.81 -29.29
CA GLY A 52 -4.55 18.19 -29.90
C GLY A 52 -4.94 17.08 -30.86
N VAL A 53 -4.05 16.78 -31.81
CA VAL A 53 -4.27 15.78 -32.84
C VAL A 53 -3.00 15.00 -33.13
N SER A 54 -3.11 13.73 -33.50
CA SER A 54 -1.98 12.96 -34.00
C SER A 54 -2.40 11.87 -34.98
N GLY A 55 -1.48 11.49 -35.88
CA GLY A 55 -1.69 10.37 -36.79
C GLY A 55 -0.47 9.48 -36.96
N TYR A 56 -0.69 8.32 -37.58
CA TYR A 56 0.35 7.42 -38.04
C TYR A 56 -0.06 6.68 -39.31
N LYS A 57 0.90 6.01 -39.94
CA LYS A 57 0.71 5.11 -41.09
C LYS A 57 1.58 3.87 -40.91
N ILE A 58 1.13 2.75 -41.46
CA ILE A 58 1.95 1.54 -41.61
C ILE A 58 2.50 1.57 -43.02
N LEU A 59 3.82 1.59 -43.16
CA LEU A 59 4.48 1.67 -44.47
C LEU A 59 4.68 0.29 -45.08
N SER A 60 5.07 -0.68 -44.26
CA SER A 60 5.30 -2.07 -44.64
C SER A 60 5.33 -2.96 -43.38
N TYR A 61 5.50 -4.28 -43.58
CA TYR A 61 5.64 -5.20 -42.45
C TYR A 61 6.81 -4.79 -41.55
N GLY A 62 6.51 -4.51 -40.27
CA GLY A 62 7.51 -4.08 -39.30
C GLY A 62 7.91 -2.60 -39.35
N MET A 63 7.38 -1.80 -40.29
CA MET A 63 7.74 -0.38 -40.44
C MET A 63 6.51 0.53 -40.39
N GLY A 64 6.53 1.49 -39.47
CA GLY A 64 5.52 2.54 -39.32
C GLY A 64 6.10 3.92 -39.51
N LYS A 65 5.23 4.90 -39.76
CA LYS A 65 5.58 6.32 -39.82
C LYS A 65 4.57 7.12 -39.02
N THR A 66 5.04 7.96 -38.11
CA THR A 66 4.18 8.98 -37.51
C THR A 66 3.93 10.10 -38.51
N THR A 67 2.70 10.61 -38.54
CA THR A 67 2.34 11.76 -39.38
C THR A 67 2.20 12.99 -38.48
N LEU A 68 1.12 13.76 -38.65
CA LEU A 68 0.86 14.99 -37.94
C LEU A 68 0.84 14.76 -36.43
N LEU A 69 1.37 15.73 -35.68
CA LEU A 69 1.21 15.84 -34.23
C LEU A 69 1.18 17.33 -33.93
N ALA A 70 0.05 17.80 -33.42
CA ALA A 70 -0.12 19.20 -33.05
C ALA A 70 -0.96 19.31 -31.78
N VAL A 71 -0.66 20.30 -30.98
CA VAL A 71 -1.42 20.69 -29.79
C VAL A 71 -1.54 22.20 -29.86
N TYR A 72 -2.67 22.77 -29.50
CA TYR A 72 -2.80 24.23 -29.47
C TYR A 72 -1.71 24.87 -28.57
N PRO A 73 -1.15 26.03 -28.95
CA PRO A 73 -0.04 26.67 -28.24
C PRO A 73 -0.28 26.85 -26.72
N GLU A 74 -1.48 27.22 -26.32
CA GLU A 74 -1.86 27.43 -24.92
C GLU A 74 -1.88 26.14 -24.08
N PHE A 75 -1.89 24.96 -24.71
CA PHE A 75 -1.80 23.67 -24.04
C PHE A 75 -0.41 23.02 -24.17
N GLN A 76 0.61 23.75 -24.63
CA GLN A 76 1.98 23.24 -24.59
C GLN A 76 2.43 22.95 -23.15
N GLY A 77 3.19 21.86 -22.96
CA GLY A 77 3.64 21.44 -21.63
C GLY A 77 2.58 20.71 -20.78
N SER A 78 1.31 20.64 -21.21
CA SER A 78 0.22 19.95 -20.49
C SER A 78 0.30 18.42 -20.50
N GLY A 79 1.25 17.84 -21.25
CA GLY A 79 1.38 16.39 -21.45
C GLY A 79 0.55 15.79 -22.58
N ILE A 80 -0.36 16.56 -23.21
CA ILE A 80 -1.23 16.10 -24.30
C ILE A 80 -0.43 15.53 -25.48
N GLY A 81 0.60 16.24 -25.95
CA GLY A 81 1.44 15.78 -27.07
C GLY A 81 2.15 14.45 -26.78
N LYS A 82 2.59 14.24 -25.53
CA LYS A 82 3.17 12.97 -25.08
C LYS A 82 2.14 11.84 -25.09
N ALA A 83 0.93 12.11 -24.59
CA ALA A 83 -0.13 11.11 -24.57
C ALA A 83 -0.58 10.71 -25.98
N LEU A 84 -0.68 11.68 -26.91
CA LEU A 84 -0.97 11.43 -28.33
C LEU A 84 0.13 10.63 -29.03
N GLN A 85 1.41 10.91 -28.74
CA GLN A 85 2.55 10.13 -29.22
C GLN A 85 2.51 8.70 -28.66
N ASP A 86 2.33 8.54 -27.34
CA ASP A 86 2.26 7.23 -26.68
C ASP A 86 1.12 6.38 -27.26
N ARG A 87 -0.03 6.98 -27.55
CA ARG A 87 -1.18 6.30 -28.17
C ARG A 87 -0.83 5.73 -29.54
N ARG A 88 -0.29 6.55 -30.47
CA ARG A 88 0.03 6.07 -31.82
C ARG A 88 1.15 5.04 -31.85
N LEU A 89 2.15 5.15 -30.98
CA LEU A 89 3.19 4.12 -30.83
C LEU A 89 2.59 2.79 -30.34
N LYS A 90 1.64 2.83 -29.40
CA LYS A 90 0.97 1.63 -28.88
C LYS A 90 0.15 0.92 -29.96
N GLU A 91 -0.60 1.65 -30.77
CA GLU A 91 -1.39 1.05 -31.86
C GLU A 91 -0.50 0.51 -32.98
N MET A 92 0.58 1.21 -33.36
CA MET A 92 1.58 0.66 -34.28
C MET A 92 2.23 -0.63 -33.75
N TYR A 93 2.58 -0.67 -32.46
CA TYR A 93 3.18 -1.88 -31.86
C TYR A 93 2.21 -3.08 -31.90
N LYS A 94 0.93 -2.86 -31.57
CA LYS A 94 -0.11 -3.90 -31.69
C LYS A 94 -0.28 -4.40 -33.13
N ALA A 95 -0.09 -3.52 -34.11
CA ALA A 95 -0.14 -3.87 -35.53
C ALA A 95 1.16 -4.55 -36.05
N GLY A 96 2.09 -4.90 -35.16
CA GLY A 96 3.33 -5.60 -35.53
C GLY A 96 4.45 -4.70 -36.05
N VAL A 97 4.34 -3.38 -35.91
CA VAL A 97 5.42 -2.45 -36.25
C VAL A 97 6.60 -2.61 -35.28
N LYS A 98 7.81 -2.70 -35.83
CA LYS A 98 9.06 -2.80 -35.07
C LYS A 98 9.88 -1.52 -35.11
N LYS A 99 9.80 -0.76 -36.20
CA LYS A 99 10.50 0.51 -36.38
C LYS A 99 9.53 1.61 -36.75
N VAL A 100 9.76 2.82 -36.23
CA VAL A 100 8.93 3.99 -36.51
C VAL A 100 9.78 5.14 -37.01
N ILE A 101 9.42 5.69 -38.15
CA ILE A 101 10.03 6.90 -38.69
C ILE A 101 9.16 8.12 -38.34
N THR A 102 9.79 9.24 -38.00
CA THR A 102 9.12 10.54 -37.90
C THR A 102 9.93 11.61 -38.62
N ASN A 103 9.23 12.64 -39.09
CA ASN A 103 9.84 13.84 -39.63
C ASN A 103 9.54 15.03 -38.70
N ALA A 104 10.55 15.83 -38.40
CA ALA A 104 10.41 17.04 -37.61
C ALA A 104 11.45 18.07 -38.08
N ASP A 105 11.09 19.34 -38.04
CA ASP A 105 11.90 20.48 -38.47
C ASP A 105 12.26 21.43 -37.31
N ARG A 106 11.54 21.34 -36.19
CA ARG A 106 11.84 22.10 -34.97
C ARG A 106 12.84 21.37 -34.08
N SER A 107 13.88 22.07 -33.64
CA SER A 107 14.97 21.52 -32.81
C SER A 107 14.49 21.05 -31.43
N ASP A 108 13.58 21.78 -30.79
CA ASP A 108 12.94 21.42 -29.52
C ASP A 108 12.18 20.09 -29.63
N ILE A 109 11.41 19.90 -30.72
CA ILE A 109 10.68 18.66 -30.99
C ILE A 109 11.61 17.49 -31.31
N ILE A 110 12.68 17.72 -32.08
CA ILE A 110 13.70 16.70 -32.35
C ILE A 110 14.35 16.23 -31.05
N LEU A 111 14.76 17.17 -30.18
CA LEU A 111 15.34 16.85 -28.87
C LEU A 111 14.31 16.13 -27.98
N TRP A 112 13.05 16.51 -28.04
CA TRP A 112 11.97 15.85 -27.31
C TRP A 112 11.81 14.38 -27.72
N TYR A 113 11.80 14.07 -29.02
CA TYR A 113 11.79 12.69 -29.51
C TYR A 113 13.01 11.89 -29.07
N LYS A 114 14.21 12.48 -29.16
CA LYS A 114 15.46 11.83 -28.72
C LYS A 114 15.42 11.53 -27.21
N LYS A 115 15.06 12.51 -26.38
CA LYS A 115 15.05 12.42 -24.91
C LYS A 115 14.01 11.43 -24.36
N HIS A 116 12.77 11.53 -24.85
CA HIS A 116 11.65 10.80 -24.25
C HIS A 116 11.42 9.41 -24.85
N TYR A 117 11.82 9.21 -26.10
CA TYR A 117 11.53 7.98 -26.83
C TYR A 117 12.79 7.25 -27.30
N GLY A 118 13.93 7.92 -27.40
CA GLY A 118 15.18 7.33 -27.88
C GLY A 118 15.29 7.29 -29.40
N TYR A 119 14.55 8.15 -30.11
CA TYR A 119 14.72 8.31 -31.55
C TYR A 119 16.17 8.68 -31.90
N ARG A 120 16.63 8.25 -33.07
CA ARG A 120 17.94 8.59 -33.64
C ARG A 120 17.76 9.26 -34.98
N GLU A 121 18.64 10.19 -35.30
CA GLU A 121 18.62 10.87 -36.58
C GLU A 121 19.25 10.00 -37.66
N ILE A 122 18.51 9.79 -38.75
CA ILE A 122 18.91 8.89 -39.84
C ILE A 122 19.03 9.60 -41.19
N GLY A 123 18.63 10.87 -41.28
CA GLY A 123 18.77 11.63 -42.53
C GLY A 123 17.96 12.92 -42.54
N LYS A 124 17.91 13.53 -43.72
CA LYS A 124 17.13 14.74 -44.01
C LYS A 124 16.32 14.55 -45.28
N LEU A 125 15.14 15.17 -45.35
CA LEU A 125 14.26 15.16 -46.51
C LEU A 125 13.92 16.59 -46.88
N ALA A 126 14.13 17.01 -48.13
CA ALA A 126 13.80 18.37 -48.56
C ALA A 126 12.30 18.64 -48.48
N LYS A 127 11.91 19.85 -48.07
CA LYS A 127 10.51 20.27 -48.11
C LYS A 127 10.11 20.67 -49.53
N LEU A 128 8.95 20.20 -49.97
CA LEU A 128 8.36 20.45 -51.28
C LEU A 128 7.57 21.76 -51.32
N ILE A 129 6.97 22.15 -50.19
CA ILE A 129 6.22 23.41 -50.01
C ILE A 129 6.47 24.00 -48.61
N SER A 130 5.94 25.20 -48.37
CA SER A 130 5.81 25.75 -47.01
C SER A 130 4.92 24.83 -46.17
N PHE A 131 5.53 24.16 -45.19
CA PHE A 131 4.85 23.27 -44.25
C PHE A 131 5.73 23.13 -42.99
N GLY A 132 5.17 23.39 -41.81
CA GLY A 132 5.97 23.57 -40.58
C GLY A 132 6.71 24.92 -40.56
N LEU A 133 7.97 24.93 -40.10
CA LEU A 133 8.83 26.12 -40.09
C LEU A 133 9.34 26.47 -41.49
N ASP A 134 9.02 27.66 -41.98
CA ASP A 134 9.33 28.12 -43.35
C ASP A 134 10.82 28.37 -43.58
N GLU A 135 11.52 28.79 -42.53
CA GLU A 135 12.95 29.04 -42.53
C GLU A 135 13.78 27.75 -42.66
N ILE A 136 13.19 26.58 -42.33
CA ILE A 136 13.85 25.28 -42.40
C ILE A 136 13.45 24.57 -43.70
N LYS A 137 14.42 24.37 -44.61
CA LYS A 137 14.18 23.77 -45.94
C LYS A 137 14.15 22.25 -45.98
N TYR A 138 14.34 21.58 -44.86
CA TYR A 138 14.35 20.12 -44.78
C TYR A 138 13.69 19.63 -43.49
N TRP A 139 13.05 18.48 -43.57
CA TRP A 139 12.71 17.65 -42.42
C TRP A 139 13.95 16.91 -41.93
N THR A 140 14.16 16.88 -40.62
CA THR A 140 15.04 15.89 -40.00
C THR A 140 14.26 14.59 -39.86
N THR A 141 14.78 13.51 -40.44
CA THR A 141 14.20 12.17 -40.35
C THR A 141 14.78 11.44 -39.15
N LEU A 142 13.91 10.98 -38.27
CA LEU A 142 14.26 10.25 -37.06
C LEU A 142 13.68 8.83 -37.09
N GLU A 143 14.42 7.84 -36.60
CA GLU A 143 13.99 6.45 -36.44
C GLU A 143 13.95 6.05 -34.97
N LEU A 144 12.91 5.33 -34.58
CA LEU A 144 12.75 4.66 -33.29
C LEU A 144 12.71 3.15 -33.50
N ASP A 145 13.50 2.41 -32.72
CA ASP A 145 13.28 0.99 -32.49
C ASP A 145 12.11 0.83 -31.49
N LEU A 146 10.92 0.56 -32.01
CA LEU A 146 9.68 0.50 -31.24
C LEU A 146 9.64 -0.76 -30.37
N GLU A 147 10.13 -1.88 -30.87
CA GLU A 147 10.20 -3.15 -30.14
C GLU A 147 11.10 -3.00 -28.90
N MET A 148 12.30 -2.43 -29.08
CA MET A 148 13.22 -2.11 -28.00
C MET A 148 12.64 -1.06 -27.04
N HIS A 149 11.99 -0.01 -27.55
CA HIS A 149 11.37 1.02 -26.70
C HIS A 149 10.30 0.42 -25.78
N MET A 150 9.39 -0.39 -26.32
CA MET A 150 8.28 -0.97 -25.56
C MET A 150 8.76 -1.98 -24.50
N THR A 151 9.79 -2.76 -24.83
CA THR A 151 10.36 -3.76 -23.90
C THR A 151 11.20 -3.10 -22.80
N GLN A 152 12.08 -2.15 -23.15
CA GLN A 152 12.94 -1.47 -22.17
C GLN A 152 12.20 -0.50 -21.26
N LYS A 153 11.09 0.09 -21.71
CA LYS A 153 10.29 1.01 -20.87
C LYS A 153 9.83 0.34 -19.58
N LYS A 154 9.29 -0.88 -19.66
CA LYS A 154 8.90 -1.68 -18.48
C LYS A 154 10.07 -1.89 -17.51
N PHE A 155 11.24 -2.24 -18.04
CA PHE A 155 12.43 -2.46 -17.22
C PHE A 155 12.97 -1.18 -16.59
N LYS A 156 13.00 -0.06 -17.34
CA LYS A 156 13.42 1.25 -16.83
C LYS A 156 12.48 1.77 -15.75
N ASP A 157 11.17 1.58 -15.91
CA ASP A 157 10.18 1.99 -14.93
C ASP A 157 10.36 1.18 -13.63
N ALA A 158 10.54 -0.14 -13.72
CA ALA A 158 10.84 -0.98 -12.55
C ALA A 158 12.16 -0.58 -11.86
N LYS A 159 13.23 -0.36 -12.65
CA LYS A 159 14.53 0.06 -12.11
C LYS A 159 14.47 1.44 -11.45
N LYS A 160 13.73 2.38 -12.03
CA LYS A 160 13.51 3.72 -11.46
C LYS A 160 12.73 3.61 -10.15
N GLN A 161 11.67 2.80 -10.11
CA GLN A 161 10.89 2.58 -8.91
C GLN A 161 11.75 1.97 -7.79
N GLN A 162 12.58 0.99 -8.12
CA GLN A 162 13.53 0.39 -7.19
C GLN A 162 14.54 1.42 -6.68
N TYR A 163 15.12 2.23 -7.58
CA TYR A 163 16.06 3.29 -7.19
C TYR A 163 15.42 4.29 -6.22
N ILE A 164 14.20 4.74 -6.53
CA ILE A 164 13.45 5.65 -5.66
C ILE A 164 13.21 5.01 -4.29
N TYR A 165 12.78 3.75 -4.26
CA TYR A 165 12.58 3.01 -3.01
C TYR A 165 13.87 2.89 -2.18
N ASP A 166 15.00 2.68 -2.84
CA ASP A 166 16.29 2.47 -2.17
C ASP A 166 16.97 3.78 -1.72
N ASN A 167 16.67 4.92 -2.35
CA ASN A 167 17.50 6.13 -2.22
C ASN A 167 16.74 7.40 -1.82
N ASP A 168 15.45 7.51 -2.08
CA ASP A 168 14.71 8.75 -1.83
C ASP A 168 14.03 8.75 -0.45
N PRO A 169 13.91 9.92 0.21
CA PRO A 169 13.29 10.00 1.53
C PRO A 169 11.78 9.76 1.46
N VAL A 170 11.27 8.87 2.31
CA VAL A 170 9.84 8.64 2.48
C VAL A 170 9.20 9.71 3.39
N PRO A 171 7.94 10.12 3.13
CA PRO A 171 7.02 9.58 2.12
C PRO A 171 7.05 10.32 0.76
N LEU A 172 7.37 9.61 -0.32
CA LEU A 172 7.12 10.06 -1.71
C LEU A 172 5.73 9.71 -2.24
N SER A 173 4.98 8.91 -1.49
CA SER A 173 3.57 8.59 -1.67
C SER A 173 2.91 8.44 -0.29
N PRO A 174 1.59 8.59 -0.16
CA PRO A 174 0.88 8.26 1.08
C PRO A 174 1.25 6.84 1.56
N TYR A 175 1.39 6.65 2.87
CA TYR A 175 1.58 5.32 3.45
C TYR A 175 0.38 4.42 3.15
N SER A 176 0.57 3.10 3.24
CA SER A 176 -0.54 2.16 3.15
C SER A 176 -1.66 2.49 4.16
N PRO A 177 -2.93 2.16 3.85
CA PRO A 177 -4.03 2.36 4.77
C PRO A 177 -3.71 1.85 6.19
N LEU A 178 -4.10 2.63 7.20
CA LEU A 178 -3.76 2.39 8.59
C LEU A 178 -4.51 1.17 9.12
N ILE A 179 -3.77 0.17 9.59
CA ILE A 179 -4.29 -0.93 10.39
C ILE A 179 -4.38 -0.48 11.85
N ILE A 180 -5.54 -0.72 12.46
CA ILE A 180 -5.77 -0.51 13.90
C ILE A 180 -6.08 -1.87 14.54
N ASN A 181 -5.18 -2.30 15.43
CA ASN A 181 -5.33 -3.47 16.29
C ASN A 181 -5.87 -3.04 17.67
N ALA A 182 -7.08 -3.50 17.99
CA ALA A 182 -7.78 -3.21 19.22
C ALA A 182 -7.50 -4.28 20.29
N CYS A 183 -6.84 -3.90 21.40
CA CYS A 183 -6.53 -4.80 22.52
C CYS A 183 -7.53 -4.58 23.66
N LEU A 184 -8.56 -5.43 23.69
CA LEU A 184 -9.80 -5.13 24.40
C LEU A 184 -9.69 -5.24 25.92
N THR A 185 -9.16 -6.38 26.40
CA THR A 185 -9.25 -6.78 27.81
C THR A 185 -7.89 -6.91 28.47
N GLY A 186 -7.01 -7.75 27.91
CA GLY A 186 -5.75 -8.12 28.52
C GLY A 186 -5.88 -8.92 29.82
N MET A 187 -4.72 -9.24 30.40
CA MET A 187 -4.62 -10.06 31.63
C MET A 187 -4.77 -9.25 32.93
N ILE A 188 -4.58 -7.93 32.89
CA ILE A 188 -4.37 -7.11 34.10
C ILE A 188 -5.55 -6.21 34.47
N PRO A 189 -6.11 -5.39 33.56
CA PRO A 189 -7.24 -4.54 33.92
C PRO A 189 -8.43 -5.37 34.42
N THR A 190 -9.09 -4.90 35.49
CA THR A 190 -10.29 -5.54 36.04
C THR A 190 -11.43 -4.53 36.15
N LYS A 191 -12.66 -4.98 36.45
CA LYS A 191 -13.80 -4.08 36.68
C LYS A 191 -13.55 -3.08 37.82
N THR A 192 -12.68 -3.43 38.78
CA THR A 192 -12.22 -2.53 39.85
C THR A 192 -11.30 -1.44 39.32
N SER A 193 -10.47 -1.74 38.32
CA SER A 193 -9.59 -0.76 37.68
C SER A 193 -10.37 0.22 36.80
N THR A 194 -11.33 -0.30 36.01
CA THR A 194 -12.25 0.51 35.21
C THR A 194 -13.52 -0.28 34.94
N ARG A 195 -14.68 0.36 35.04
CA ARG A 195 -15.96 -0.29 34.72
C ARG A 195 -16.09 -0.71 33.25
N TYR A 196 -15.26 -0.13 32.39
CA TYR A 196 -15.35 -0.28 30.93
C TYR A 196 -14.53 -1.44 30.36
N VAL A 197 -13.69 -2.12 31.14
CA VAL A 197 -13.01 -3.32 30.64
C VAL A 197 -14.03 -4.44 30.42
N PRO A 198 -14.11 -5.04 29.22
CA PRO A 198 -14.99 -6.18 28.99
C PRO A 198 -14.37 -7.44 29.60
N VAL A 199 -15.17 -8.23 30.33
CA VAL A 199 -14.70 -9.42 31.06
C VAL A 199 -15.39 -10.68 30.55
N SER A 200 -16.71 -10.69 30.49
CA SER A 200 -17.44 -11.86 29.97
C SER A 200 -17.32 -11.99 28.45
N VAL A 201 -17.56 -13.19 27.92
CA VAL A 201 -17.60 -13.44 26.46
C VAL A 201 -18.52 -12.45 25.76
N ASP A 202 -19.75 -12.27 26.25
CA ASP A 202 -20.73 -11.35 25.66
C ASP A 202 -20.25 -9.89 25.66
N GLU A 203 -19.62 -9.45 26.75
CA GLU A 203 -19.04 -8.10 26.82
C GLU A 203 -17.89 -7.93 25.81
N ILE A 204 -17.02 -8.93 25.69
CA ILE A 204 -15.87 -8.89 24.77
C ILE A 204 -16.35 -8.90 23.32
N VAL A 205 -17.33 -9.75 22.98
CA VAL A 205 -17.93 -9.80 21.64
C VAL A 205 -18.59 -8.46 21.31
N LYS A 206 -19.37 -7.89 22.25
CA LYS A 206 -20.00 -6.59 22.05
C LYS A 206 -18.95 -5.50 21.79
N ASP A 207 -17.90 -5.43 22.61
CA ASP A 207 -16.87 -4.42 22.46
C ASP A 207 -16.06 -4.61 21.17
N ALA A 208 -15.82 -5.86 20.75
CA ALA A 208 -15.20 -6.18 19.45
C ALA A 208 -16.02 -5.63 18.25
N ILE A 209 -17.35 -5.72 18.33
CA ILE A 209 -18.26 -5.15 17.32
C ILE A 209 -18.17 -3.62 17.35
N ASP A 210 -18.25 -3.02 18.54
CA ASP A 210 -18.21 -1.56 18.70
C ASP A 210 -16.89 -0.96 18.18
N VAL A 211 -15.74 -1.62 18.43
CA VAL A 211 -14.44 -1.15 17.90
C VAL A 211 -14.31 -1.35 16.40
N TYR A 212 -14.90 -2.40 15.82
CA TYR A 212 -14.94 -2.59 14.38
C TYR A 212 -15.69 -1.45 13.70
N ASP A 213 -16.87 -1.11 14.25
CA ASP A 213 -17.71 -0.03 13.75
C ASP A 213 -17.02 1.34 13.93
N ALA A 214 -16.13 1.46 14.92
CA ALA A 214 -15.30 2.63 15.13
C ALA A 214 -14.06 2.71 14.21
N GLY A 215 -13.69 1.63 13.51
CA GLY A 215 -12.59 1.61 12.53
C GLY A 215 -11.50 0.56 12.77
N ALA A 216 -11.57 -0.26 13.82
CA ALA A 216 -10.62 -1.35 14.03
C ALA A 216 -10.82 -2.48 13.00
N ARG A 217 -9.74 -3.15 12.62
CA ARG A 217 -9.80 -4.34 11.74
C ARG A 217 -9.08 -5.56 12.29
N ILE A 218 -8.36 -5.41 13.40
CA ILE A 218 -7.84 -6.53 14.18
C ILE A 218 -8.34 -6.35 15.61
N VAL A 219 -8.78 -7.44 16.24
CA VAL A 219 -9.01 -7.52 17.68
C VAL A 219 -8.05 -8.53 18.29
N HIS A 220 -7.28 -8.08 19.27
CA HIS A 220 -6.44 -8.93 20.11
C HIS A 220 -7.27 -9.38 21.31
N LEU A 221 -7.47 -10.70 21.42
CA LEU A 221 -8.40 -11.33 22.35
C LEU A 221 -7.64 -12.00 23.48
N HIS A 222 -8.12 -11.75 24.70
CA HIS A 222 -7.79 -12.48 25.91
C HIS A 222 -9.10 -13.00 26.50
N ALA A 223 -9.12 -14.27 26.90
CA ALA A 223 -10.28 -14.87 27.58
C ALA A 223 -10.19 -14.68 29.10
N ARG A 224 -11.37 -14.60 29.72
CA ARG A 224 -11.55 -14.72 31.17
C ARG A 224 -12.63 -15.76 31.45
N ASP A 225 -12.48 -16.47 32.54
CA ASP A 225 -13.47 -17.43 32.99
C ASP A 225 -14.71 -16.74 33.59
N ALA A 226 -15.66 -17.54 34.07
CA ALA A 226 -16.90 -17.05 34.67
C ALA A 226 -16.68 -16.14 35.90
N ASP A 227 -15.55 -16.30 36.59
CA ASP A 227 -15.17 -15.47 37.75
C ASP A 227 -14.37 -14.22 37.33
N GLY A 228 -14.15 -14.03 36.04
CA GLY A 228 -13.38 -12.92 35.48
C GLY A 228 -11.86 -13.09 35.63
N ILE A 229 -11.40 -14.31 35.90
CA ILE A 229 -9.98 -14.64 36.03
C ILE A 229 -9.43 -14.97 34.63
N PRO A 230 -8.24 -14.47 34.26
CA PRO A 230 -7.66 -14.80 32.96
C PRO A 230 -7.46 -16.30 32.74
N THR A 231 -7.91 -16.81 31.59
CA THR A 231 -7.86 -18.23 31.23
C THR A 231 -7.28 -18.47 29.83
N HIS A 232 -6.71 -19.66 29.62
CA HIS A 232 -6.19 -20.14 28.34
C HIS A 232 -7.17 -21.06 27.60
N GLU A 233 -8.23 -21.51 28.28
CA GLU A 233 -9.16 -22.52 27.77
C GLU A 233 -9.75 -22.12 26.40
N ALA A 234 -9.59 -22.99 25.40
CA ALA A 234 -9.92 -22.66 24.01
C ALA A 234 -11.42 -22.44 23.79
N ARG A 235 -12.29 -23.06 24.61
CA ARG A 235 -13.75 -22.91 24.52
C ARG A 235 -14.23 -21.46 24.59
N TYR A 236 -13.61 -20.62 25.43
CA TYR A 236 -14.00 -19.22 25.53
C TYR A 236 -13.61 -18.44 24.26
N TYR A 237 -12.44 -18.76 23.68
CA TYR A 237 -12.02 -18.18 22.40
C TYR A 237 -12.90 -18.65 21.25
N GLU A 238 -13.30 -19.91 21.24
CA GLU A 238 -14.24 -20.46 20.26
C GLU A 238 -15.56 -19.68 20.26
N GLU A 239 -16.18 -19.51 21.44
CA GLU A 239 -17.41 -18.73 21.59
C GLU A 239 -17.24 -17.29 21.08
N MET A 240 -16.15 -16.61 21.48
CA MET A 240 -15.85 -15.25 21.05
C MET A 240 -15.67 -15.15 19.53
N ILE A 241 -14.84 -16.01 18.92
CA ILE A 241 -14.53 -15.94 17.48
C ILE A 241 -15.77 -16.23 16.64
N ILE A 242 -16.54 -17.26 16.99
CA ILE A 242 -17.77 -17.61 16.26
C ILE A 242 -18.76 -16.45 16.30
N ALA A 243 -18.98 -15.86 17.48
CA ALA A 243 -19.91 -14.75 17.64
C ALA A 243 -19.43 -13.49 16.90
N ILE A 244 -18.15 -13.13 17.02
CA ILE A 244 -17.56 -12.00 16.31
C ILE A 244 -17.69 -12.16 14.80
N ARG A 245 -17.34 -13.34 14.24
CA ARG A 245 -17.41 -13.57 12.79
C ARG A 245 -18.83 -13.56 12.26
N ARG A 246 -19.81 -14.00 13.06
CA ARG A 246 -21.22 -13.92 12.68
C ARG A 246 -21.65 -12.47 12.46
N GLU A 247 -21.23 -11.57 13.34
CA GLU A 247 -21.64 -10.17 13.31
C GLU A 247 -20.75 -9.31 12.38
N ARG A 248 -19.44 -9.58 12.35
CA ARG A 248 -18.41 -8.85 11.61
C ARG A 248 -17.42 -9.82 10.95
N PRO A 249 -17.77 -10.46 9.82
CA PRO A 249 -16.93 -11.46 9.16
C PRO A 249 -15.56 -10.92 8.71
N ASP A 250 -15.47 -9.62 8.45
CA ASP A 250 -14.24 -8.96 8.02
C ASP A 250 -13.29 -8.60 9.17
N LEU A 251 -13.67 -8.83 10.43
CA LEU A 251 -12.81 -8.56 11.59
C LEU A 251 -11.79 -9.69 11.77
N ILE A 252 -10.51 -9.35 11.80
CA ILE A 252 -9.43 -10.32 12.03
C ILE A 252 -9.33 -10.60 13.53
N CYS A 253 -9.45 -11.87 13.92
CA CYS A 253 -9.33 -12.31 15.30
C CYS A 253 -7.89 -12.77 15.59
N CYS A 254 -7.19 -12.04 16.46
CA CYS A 254 -5.89 -12.40 16.99
C CYS A 254 -6.03 -12.93 18.43
N VAL A 255 -5.72 -14.20 18.66
CA VAL A 255 -5.84 -14.81 20.00
C VAL A 255 -4.52 -14.72 20.78
N SER A 256 -4.60 -14.63 22.10
CA SER A 256 -3.39 -14.60 22.93
C SER A 256 -2.85 -16.01 23.20
N THR A 257 -1.51 -16.17 23.15
CA THR A 257 -0.82 -17.37 23.65
C THR A 257 0.08 -17.06 24.86
N SER A 258 -0.29 -16.02 25.64
CA SER A 258 0.52 -15.43 26.70
C SER A 258 1.14 -16.44 27.69
N GLY A 259 2.42 -16.23 28.02
CA GLY A 259 3.17 -17.01 29.02
C GLY A 259 3.14 -16.45 30.44
N ARG A 260 2.21 -15.53 30.76
CA ARG A 260 2.22 -14.80 32.04
C ARG A 260 1.78 -15.65 33.22
N ASN A 261 0.71 -16.43 33.05
CA ASN A 261 0.14 -17.28 34.11
C ASN A 261 0.31 -18.78 33.82
N VAL A 262 0.59 -19.14 32.57
CA VAL A 262 0.63 -20.52 32.07
C VAL A 262 1.99 -20.77 31.44
N LYS A 263 2.61 -21.90 31.80
CA LYS A 263 3.96 -22.27 31.34
C LYS A 263 3.96 -23.41 30.33
N GLU A 264 2.96 -24.29 30.40
CA GLU A 264 2.90 -25.51 29.60
C GLU A 264 2.45 -25.23 28.17
N ILE A 265 3.06 -25.92 27.20
CA ILE A 265 2.81 -25.71 25.77
C ILE A 265 1.40 -26.15 25.40
N GLU A 266 0.91 -27.24 25.98
CA GLU A 266 -0.41 -27.81 25.71
C GLU A 266 -1.50 -26.78 25.97
N GLN A 267 -1.39 -26.10 27.11
CA GLN A 267 -2.35 -25.07 27.53
C GLN A 267 -2.21 -23.78 26.71
N ARG A 268 -0.99 -23.34 26.42
CA ARG A 268 -0.75 -22.12 25.63
C ARG A 268 -1.12 -22.27 24.15
N SER A 269 -1.04 -23.49 23.63
CA SER A 269 -1.33 -23.79 22.23
C SER A 269 -2.75 -24.30 21.99
N GLU A 270 -3.53 -24.60 23.03
CA GLU A 270 -4.88 -25.14 22.93
C GLU A 270 -5.76 -24.36 21.95
N VAL A 271 -5.74 -23.02 22.05
CA VAL A 271 -6.50 -22.11 21.17
C VAL A 271 -6.09 -22.19 19.69
N LEU A 272 -4.85 -22.59 19.40
CA LEU A 272 -4.35 -22.73 18.03
C LEU A 272 -4.92 -23.97 17.32
N TYR A 273 -5.47 -24.92 18.06
CA TYR A 273 -6.10 -26.12 17.52
C TYR A 273 -7.58 -25.93 17.17
N LEU A 274 -8.16 -24.74 17.42
CA LEU A 274 -9.50 -24.41 16.94
C LEU A 274 -9.56 -24.46 15.41
N THR A 275 -10.66 -25.00 14.87
CA THR A 275 -10.84 -25.24 13.43
C THR A 275 -12.15 -24.64 12.91
N GLY A 276 -12.36 -24.68 11.59
CA GLY A 276 -13.57 -24.14 10.95
C GLY A 276 -13.79 -22.66 11.27
N LYS A 277 -15.03 -22.29 11.60
CA LYS A 277 -15.43 -20.91 11.96
C LYS A 277 -14.77 -20.41 13.24
N ALA A 278 -14.25 -21.28 14.10
CA ALA A 278 -13.56 -20.92 15.32
C ALA A 278 -12.05 -20.72 15.13
N LYS A 279 -11.50 -21.11 13.96
CA LYS A 279 -10.05 -21.03 13.71
C LYS A 279 -9.57 -19.58 13.78
N PRO A 280 -8.59 -19.22 14.63
CA PRO A 280 -8.08 -17.85 14.69
C PRO A 280 -7.34 -17.46 13.39
N ASP A 281 -7.41 -16.18 13.01
CA ASP A 281 -6.64 -15.66 11.87
C ASP A 281 -5.17 -15.43 12.27
N MET A 282 -4.98 -14.93 13.49
CA MET A 282 -3.69 -14.57 14.06
C MET A 282 -3.57 -15.08 15.49
N ALA A 283 -2.33 -15.18 15.98
CA ALA A 283 -2.07 -15.43 17.39
C ALA A 283 -0.83 -14.68 17.87
N SER A 284 -0.86 -14.14 19.09
CA SER A 284 0.27 -13.43 19.66
C SER A 284 1.43 -14.39 19.95
N LEU A 285 2.64 -13.93 19.70
CA LEU A 285 3.88 -14.66 19.92
C LEU A 285 4.92 -13.72 20.53
N THR A 286 5.01 -13.72 21.86
CA THR A 286 6.02 -12.93 22.56
C THR A 286 7.41 -13.53 22.35
N LEU A 287 8.32 -12.76 21.75
CA LEU A 287 9.61 -13.26 21.25
C LEU A 287 10.74 -13.27 22.30
N GLY A 288 10.38 -13.21 23.59
CA GLY A 288 11.35 -13.31 24.68
C GLY A 288 10.69 -13.27 26.05
N SER A 289 11.49 -13.58 27.07
CA SER A 289 11.07 -13.44 28.47
C SER A 289 11.28 -12.01 28.95
N LEU A 290 10.40 -11.53 29.83
CA LEU A 290 10.47 -10.18 30.40
C LEU A 290 9.80 -10.13 31.77
N ASN A 291 10.14 -9.12 32.56
CA ASN A 291 9.45 -8.84 33.81
C ASN A 291 8.34 -7.82 33.60
N PHE A 292 7.19 -8.08 34.20
CA PHE A 292 6.16 -7.08 34.47
C PHE A 292 6.16 -6.75 35.97
N ALA A 293 5.45 -5.68 36.35
CA ALA A 293 5.32 -5.27 37.75
C ALA A 293 4.79 -6.39 38.68
N THR A 294 4.00 -7.32 38.15
CA THR A 294 3.40 -8.43 38.92
C THR A 294 4.19 -9.73 38.86
N GLY A 295 5.30 -9.79 38.11
CA GLY A 295 6.11 -10.99 37.96
C GLY A 295 6.65 -11.22 36.53
N PRO A 296 7.46 -12.27 36.34
CA PRO A 296 8.03 -12.62 35.05
C PRO A 296 6.97 -13.21 34.11
N SER A 297 7.04 -12.86 32.83
CA SER A 297 6.41 -13.58 31.73
C SER A 297 7.48 -14.39 31.01
N MET A 298 7.40 -15.72 31.12
CA MET A 298 8.43 -16.62 30.64
C MET A 298 8.11 -17.13 29.23
N ASN A 299 9.03 -16.86 28.30
CA ASN A 299 9.03 -17.38 26.94
C ASN A 299 10.45 -17.84 26.62
N SER A 300 10.72 -19.14 26.81
CA SER A 300 11.97 -19.75 26.37
C SER A 300 12.02 -19.79 24.84
N LEU A 301 13.21 -19.86 24.26
CA LEU A 301 13.36 -19.99 22.80
C LEU A 301 12.63 -21.22 22.27
N ASP A 302 12.71 -22.33 23.00
CA ASP A 302 12.02 -23.59 22.68
C ASP A 302 10.49 -23.40 22.65
N MET A 303 9.90 -22.77 23.67
CA MET A 303 8.46 -22.45 23.69
C MET A 303 8.04 -21.56 22.52
N ILE A 304 8.86 -20.55 22.19
CA ILE A 304 8.62 -19.65 21.06
C ILE A 304 8.63 -20.44 19.73
N GLN A 305 9.61 -21.33 19.56
CA GLN A 305 9.71 -22.17 18.37
C GLN A 305 8.52 -23.13 18.25
N GLN A 306 8.14 -23.80 19.34
CA GLN A 306 7.01 -24.73 19.34
C GLN A 306 5.70 -24.02 18.95
N LEU A 307 5.39 -22.88 19.59
CA LEU A 307 4.20 -22.08 19.24
C LEU A 307 4.24 -21.60 17.78
N ALA A 308 5.39 -21.09 17.32
CA ALA A 308 5.53 -20.62 15.94
C ALA A 308 5.38 -21.76 14.91
N MET A 309 5.89 -22.96 15.21
CA MET A 309 5.72 -24.14 14.36
C MET A 309 4.26 -24.60 14.30
N ILE A 310 3.55 -24.61 15.42
CA ILE A 310 2.10 -24.92 15.45
C ILE A 310 1.33 -23.88 14.64
N MET A 311 1.62 -22.59 14.82
CA MET A 311 1.01 -21.51 14.04
C MET A 311 1.26 -21.72 12.53
N LYS A 312 2.50 -22.03 12.13
CA LYS A 312 2.85 -22.33 10.75
C LYS A 312 2.06 -23.52 10.20
N GLU A 313 2.01 -24.65 10.91
CA GLU A 313 1.28 -25.85 10.50
C GLU A 313 -0.21 -25.58 10.33
N LYS A 314 -0.80 -24.83 11.25
CA LYS A 314 -2.23 -24.47 11.21
C LYS A 314 -2.52 -23.31 10.27
N GLY A 315 -1.51 -22.66 9.68
CA GLY A 315 -1.69 -21.46 8.86
C GLY A 315 -2.31 -20.29 9.63
N ILE A 316 -1.91 -20.14 10.90
CA ILE A 316 -2.25 -19.01 11.78
C ILE A 316 -1.07 -18.04 11.73
N LYS A 317 -1.34 -16.75 11.55
CA LYS A 317 -0.26 -15.76 11.44
C LYS A 317 0.23 -15.32 12.82
N PRO A 318 1.54 -15.38 13.09
CA PRO A 318 2.09 -14.82 14.32
C PRO A 318 1.99 -13.29 14.34
N GLU A 319 1.41 -12.74 15.41
CA GLU A 319 1.67 -11.37 15.85
C GLU A 319 2.94 -11.40 16.72
N MET A 320 4.06 -10.96 16.14
CA MET A 320 5.36 -11.00 16.81
C MET A 320 5.50 -9.83 17.78
N GLU A 321 5.31 -10.10 19.07
CA GLU A 321 5.38 -9.07 20.10
C GLU A 321 6.84 -8.83 20.52
N VAL A 322 7.27 -7.58 20.34
CA VAL A 322 8.62 -7.11 20.60
C VAL A 322 8.57 -6.03 21.67
N PHE A 323 9.21 -6.32 22.80
CA PHE A 323 9.40 -5.36 23.88
C PHE A 323 10.83 -4.81 23.93
N ASP A 324 11.78 -5.49 23.29
CA ASP A 324 13.20 -5.09 23.27
C ASP A 324 13.93 -5.61 22.03
N SER A 325 15.07 -5.01 21.71
CA SER A 325 15.95 -5.30 20.57
C SER A 325 16.36 -6.78 20.48
N GLY A 326 16.57 -7.45 21.61
CA GLY A 326 16.90 -8.88 21.66
C GLY A 326 15.79 -9.76 21.05
N MET A 327 14.53 -9.36 21.21
CA MET A 327 13.38 -10.07 20.63
C MET A 327 13.34 -9.96 19.10
N VAL A 328 13.85 -8.86 18.55
CA VAL A 328 14.02 -8.71 17.09
C VAL A 328 15.06 -9.70 16.56
N ASN A 329 16.12 -9.99 17.33
CA ASN A 329 17.10 -11.01 16.95
C ASN A 329 16.52 -12.43 16.97
N VAL A 330 15.60 -12.72 17.89
CA VAL A 330 14.83 -13.98 17.89
C VAL A 330 13.95 -14.06 16.64
N ALA A 331 13.25 -12.98 16.24
CA ALA A 331 12.49 -12.97 14.99
C ALA A 331 13.35 -13.32 13.77
N LYS A 332 14.53 -12.71 13.65
CA LYS A 332 15.52 -13.01 12.59
C LYS A 332 16.01 -14.45 12.65
N TYR A 333 16.11 -15.04 13.86
CA TYR A 333 16.44 -16.44 14.03
C TYR A 333 15.31 -17.36 13.54
N LEU A 334 14.05 -17.06 13.85
CA LEU A 334 12.92 -17.82 13.35
C LEU A 334 12.80 -17.72 11.82
N GLU A 335 13.01 -16.53 11.26
CA GLU A 335 12.95 -16.29 9.81
C GLU A 335 14.03 -17.05 9.04
N ARG A 336 15.30 -16.99 9.49
CA ARG A 336 16.40 -17.67 8.79
C ARG A 336 16.33 -19.21 8.85
N HIS A 337 15.55 -19.76 9.78
CA HIS A 337 15.24 -21.19 9.86
C HIS A 337 13.88 -21.53 9.25
N GLU A 338 13.28 -20.59 8.52
CA GLU A 338 12.00 -20.74 7.82
C GLU A 338 10.82 -21.12 8.74
N ILE A 339 10.93 -20.89 10.04
CA ILE A 339 9.83 -21.12 11.01
C ILE A 339 8.76 -20.04 10.82
N VAL A 340 9.19 -18.80 10.54
CA VAL A 340 8.32 -17.68 10.17
C VAL A 340 8.73 -17.20 8.79
N SER A 341 7.78 -16.92 7.91
CA SER A 341 8.06 -16.48 6.54
C SER A 341 7.00 -15.53 6.00
N GLY A 342 7.28 -14.91 4.85
CA GLY A 342 6.37 -14.00 4.15
C GLY A 342 6.18 -12.66 4.88
N ASN A 343 4.93 -12.18 4.84
CA ASN A 343 4.53 -10.89 5.42
C ASN A 343 4.47 -10.99 6.95
N LYS A 344 5.58 -10.59 7.57
CA LYS A 344 5.83 -10.57 9.01
C LYS A 344 5.12 -9.38 9.65
N TYR A 345 4.34 -9.63 10.70
CA TYR A 345 3.67 -8.60 11.47
C TYR A 345 4.27 -8.49 12.87
N PHE A 346 4.90 -7.35 13.15
CA PHE A 346 5.49 -7.01 14.44
C PHE A 346 4.57 -6.09 15.23
N ASN A 347 4.45 -6.32 16.53
CA ASN A 347 3.81 -5.38 17.44
C ASN A 347 4.84 -4.92 18.46
N ILE A 348 5.20 -3.64 18.41
CA ILE A 348 6.25 -3.04 19.23
C ILE A 348 5.60 -2.40 20.46
N LEU A 349 5.91 -2.95 21.64
CA LEU A 349 5.35 -2.50 22.91
C LEU A 349 6.43 -1.78 23.71
N LEU A 350 6.24 -0.48 23.95
CA LEU A 350 7.22 0.35 24.65
C LEU A 350 6.70 0.84 26.01
N GLY A 351 7.64 1.14 26.91
CA GLY A 351 7.36 1.78 28.19
C GLY A 351 6.98 0.84 29.33
N ASN A 352 7.19 -0.48 29.18
CA ASN A 352 7.27 -1.35 30.34
C ASN A 352 8.55 -1.03 31.13
N ILE A 353 8.50 -1.12 32.46
CA ILE A 353 9.61 -0.73 33.35
C ILE A 353 10.92 -1.48 33.07
N ASN A 354 10.85 -2.66 32.46
CA ASN A 354 12.00 -3.55 32.23
C ASN A 354 12.27 -3.81 30.74
N THR A 355 11.79 -2.95 29.85
CA THR A 355 11.95 -3.13 28.39
C THR A 355 12.23 -1.79 27.72
N ALA A 356 12.24 -1.76 26.38
CA ALA A 356 12.48 -0.54 25.63
C ALA A 356 11.62 0.64 26.13
N PRO A 357 12.24 1.78 26.51
CA PRO A 357 11.50 2.97 26.92
C PRO A 357 10.60 3.49 25.79
N ALA A 358 9.49 4.15 26.15
CA ALA A 358 8.58 4.75 25.18
C ALA A 358 9.09 6.10 24.66
N THR A 359 10.23 6.08 23.96
CA THR A 359 10.79 7.26 23.28
C THR A 359 10.83 7.07 21.77
N ILE A 360 10.87 8.18 21.03
CA ILE A 360 11.05 8.15 19.57
C ILE A 360 12.39 7.52 19.19
N GLY A 361 13.44 7.72 20.00
CA GLY A 361 14.76 7.13 19.75
C GLY A 361 14.73 5.60 19.85
N ASP A 362 14.07 5.07 20.88
CA ASP A 362 13.93 3.62 21.07
C ASP A 362 13.03 2.99 20.01
N LEU A 363 11.92 3.65 19.65
CA LEU A 363 11.09 3.20 18.53
C LEU A 363 11.92 3.15 17.24
N ALA A 364 12.63 4.23 16.88
CA ALA A 364 13.49 4.27 15.70
C ALA A 364 14.59 3.19 15.73
N HIS A 365 15.19 2.94 16.89
CA HIS A 365 16.18 1.89 17.07
C HIS A 365 15.60 0.50 16.75
N LEU A 366 14.42 0.17 17.32
CA LEU A 366 13.75 -1.09 17.07
C LEU A 366 13.33 -1.25 15.61
N LEU A 367 12.81 -0.18 14.99
CA LEU A 367 12.44 -0.16 13.57
C LEU A 367 13.65 -0.43 12.66
N ASN A 368 14.78 0.20 12.92
CA ASN A 368 16.02 -0.04 12.19
C ASN A 368 16.56 -1.46 12.39
N ALA A 369 16.22 -2.10 13.51
CA ALA A 369 16.61 -3.47 13.79
C ALA A 369 15.71 -4.50 13.09
N LEU A 370 14.47 -4.16 12.71
CA LEU A 370 13.54 -5.11 12.09
C LEU A 370 14.10 -5.68 10.77
N PRO A 371 13.72 -6.91 10.40
CA PRO A 371 13.96 -7.39 9.04
C PRO A 371 13.38 -6.44 8.00
N LYS A 372 13.95 -6.43 6.79
CA LYS A 372 13.36 -5.68 5.67
C LYS A 372 11.94 -6.16 5.39
N ASP A 373 11.12 -5.25 4.86
CA ASP A 373 9.73 -5.50 4.46
C ASP A 373 8.84 -6.01 5.61
N SER A 374 9.18 -5.62 6.84
CA SER A 374 8.39 -5.91 8.04
C SER A 374 7.19 -4.98 8.13
N ILE A 375 6.00 -5.56 8.34
CA ILE A 375 4.81 -4.81 8.70
C ILE A 375 4.85 -4.67 10.22
N TRP A 376 4.60 -3.48 10.74
CA TRP A 376 4.71 -3.25 12.18
C TRP A 376 3.62 -2.32 12.69
N ALA A 377 3.20 -2.56 13.93
CA ALA A 377 2.41 -1.64 14.74
C ALA A 377 3.19 -1.27 15.99
N ALA A 378 2.84 -0.15 16.62
CA ALA A 378 3.38 0.18 17.94
C ALA A 378 2.33 0.71 18.92
N THR A 379 2.61 0.48 20.19
CA THR A 379 1.85 0.97 21.35
C THR A 379 2.80 1.37 22.47
N GLY A 380 2.31 2.22 23.35
CA GLY A 380 2.96 2.54 24.62
C GLY A 380 2.08 2.06 25.77
N LEU A 381 2.67 1.55 26.84
CA LEU A 381 1.91 1.11 28.01
C LEU A 381 1.51 2.31 28.90
N GLY A 382 0.26 2.33 29.35
CA GLY A 382 -0.30 3.37 30.19
C GLY A 382 -0.29 4.76 29.54
N GLY A 383 0.31 5.74 30.22
CA GLY A 383 0.38 7.13 29.75
C GLY A 383 1.13 7.32 28.43
N PHE A 384 1.88 6.30 27.98
CA PHE A 384 2.63 6.33 26.73
C PHE A 384 1.82 5.91 25.49
N GLN A 385 0.59 5.40 25.66
CA GLN A 385 -0.23 4.87 24.56
C GLN A 385 -0.43 5.89 23.43
N LEU A 386 -1.01 7.04 23.74
CA LEU A 386 -1.29 8.07 22.72
C LEU A 386 0.00 8.59 22.03
N PRO A 387 1.07 8.97 22.74
CA PRO A 387 2.32 9.36 22.10
C PRO A 387 2.87 8.31 21.13
N MET A 388 2.94 7.03 21.53
CA MET A 388 3.49 5.97 20.69
C MET A 388 2.56 5.59 19.53
N ASN A 389 1.25 5.63 19.72
CA ASN A 389 0.32 5.45 18.60
C ASN A 389 0.49 6.56 17.55
N THR A 390 0.63 7.82 18.00
CA THR A 390 0.83 8.96 17.11
C THR A 390 2.18 8.84 16.37
N ALA A 391 3.25 8.46 17.10
CA ALA A 391 4.56 8.21 16.51
C ALA A 391 4.52 7.11 15.45
N ALA A 392 3.79 6.02 15.71
CA ALA A 392 3.63 4.92 14.77
C ALA A 392 2.96 5.37 13.47
N ILE A 393 1.89 6.17 13.55
CA ILE A 393 1.18 6.68 12.36
C ILE A 393 2.11 7.56 11.52
N ILE A 394 2.85 8.48 12.16
CA ILE A 394 3.77 9.41 11.49
C ILE A 394 4.96 8.68 10.85
N ALA A 395 5.47 7.64 11.51
CA ALA A 395 6.57 6.83 10.99
C ALA A 395 6.13 5.77 9.96
N GLY A 396 4.87 5.79 9.52
CA GLY A 396 4.34 4.90 8.48
C GLY A 396 3.90 3.51 8.96
N GLY A 397 4.04 3.21 10.25
CA GLY A 397 3.59 1.96 10.86
C GLY A 397 2.09 1.92 11.13
N HIS A 398 1.66 0.92 11.88
CA HIS A 398 0.28 0.68 12.29
C HIS A 398 0.11 0.90 13.80
N VAL A 399 -1.12 0.75 14.32
CA VAL A 399 -1.42 1.08 15.72
C VAL A 399 -1.95 -0.13 16.46
N ARG A 400 -1.40 -0.40 17.65
CA ARG A 400 -2.04 -1.20 18.70
C ARG A 400 -2.58 -0.25 19.76
N VAL A 401 -3.84 -0.41 20.15
CA VAL A 401 -4.50 0.49 21.11
C VAL A 401 -5.63 -0.24 21.84
N GLY A 402 -5.85 0.08 23.11
CA GLY A 402 -7.00 -0.44 23.85
C GLY A 402 -6.81 -0.40 25.36
N LEU A 403 -7.83 -0.86 26.08
CA LEU A 403 -7.87 -0.87 27.55
C LEU A 403 -6.88 -1.83 28.18
N GLU A 404 -6.46 -2.86 27.44
CA GLU A 404 -5.34 -3.73 27.84
C GLU A 404 -4.07 -2.92 28.13
N ASP A 405 -3.80 -1.93 27.29
CA ASP A 405 -2.58 -1.14 27.33
C ASP A 405 -2.76 0.15 28.17
N SER A 406 -3.94 0.77 28.17
CA SER A 406 -4.23 1.96 28.99
C SER A 406 -5.72 2.12 29.30
N ILE A 407 -6.03 2.30 30.58
CA ILE A 407 -7.41 2.51 31.06
C ILE A 407 -7.86 3.99 31.04
N TYR A 408 -6.95 4.91 30.74
CA TYR A 408 -7.22 6.35 30.75
C TYR A 408 -7.16 6.95 29.35
N TYR A 409 -8.11 7.84 29.07
CA TYR A 409 -8.16 8.57 27.81
C TYR A 409 -7.14 9.72 27.81
N ASP A 410 -6.89 10.38 28.94
CA ASP A 410 -5.98 11.53 29.02
C ASP A 410 -4.79 11.28 29.97
N TYR A 411 -3.71 12.04 29.76
CA TYR A 411 -2.48 11.91 30.53
C TYR A 411 -2.64 12.31 32.01
N LYS A 412 -3.59 13.19 32.32
CA LYS A 412 -3.91 13.59 33.69
C LYS A 412 -4.75 12.54 34.43
N GLN A 413 -5.17 11.48 33.74
CA GLN A 413 -5.99 10.38 34.27
C GLN A 413 -7.35 10.86 34.78
N ASN A 414 -7.87 11.96 34.23
CA ASN A 414 -9.17 12.51 34.62
C ASN A 414 -10.35 11.76 33.98
N THR A 415 -10.11 11.15 32.82
CA THR A 415 -11.15 10.50 32.01
C THR A 415 -10.80 9.05 31.79
N LEU A 416 -11.66 8.14 32.24
CA LEU A 416 -11.57 6.72 31.91
C LEU A 416 -11.81 6.50 30.41
N ALA A 417 -10.99 5.65 29.80
CA ALA A 417 -11.14 5.26 28.41
C ALA A 417 -12.24 4.21 28.23
N THR A 418 -12.71 4.11 26.99
CA THR A 418 -13.43 2.95 26.45
C THR A 418 -12.66 2.51 25.21
N ASN A 419 -12.65 1.22 24.84
CA ASN A 419 -11.96 0.80 23.63
C ASN A 419 -12.44 1.61 22.41
N THR A 420 -13.76 1.78 22.26
CA THR A 420 -14.36 2.60 21.20
C THR A 420 -13.83 4.05 21.15
N ASN A 421 -13.68 4.75 22.29
CA ASN A 421 -13.21 6.14 22.27
C ASN A 421 -11.72 6.27 21.91
N LEU A 422 -10.92 5.25 22.26
CA LEU A 422 -9.52 5.18 21.88
C LEU A 422 -9.40 4.97 20.36
N ILE A 423 -10.18 4.06 19.78
CA ILE A 423 -10.22 3.82 18.33
C ILE A 423 -10.66 5.08 17.58
N LYS A 424 -11.76 5.71 18.00
CA LYS A 424 -12.24 6.97 17.38
C LYS A 424 -11.18 8.07 17.40
N ARG A 425 -10.36 8.14 18.46
CA ARG A 425 -9.25 9.09 18.53
C ARG A 425 -8.19 8.77 17.48
N ILE A 426 -7.80 7.51 17.32
CA ILE A 426 -6.82 7.09 16.30
C ILE A 426 -7.34 7.39 14.89
N VAL A 427 -8.61 7.07 14.60
CA VAL A 427 -9.23 7.39 13.30
C VAL A 427 -9.22 8.89 13.03
N ARG A 428 -9.55 9.73 14.02
CA ARG A 428 -9.46 11.19 13.87
C ARG A 428 -8.03 11.63 13.52
N ILE A 429 -7.02 11.14 14.25
CA ILE A 429 -5.61 11.50 14.00
C ILE A 429 -5.17 11.05 12.59
N ALA A 430 -5.56 9.85 12.17
CA ALA A 430 -5.25 9.34 10.84
C ALA A 430 -5.85 10.22 9.73
N ASN A 431 -7.11 10.66 9.92
CA ASN A 431 -7.78 11.57 8.98
C ASN A 431 -7.09 12.94 8.89
N GLU A 432 -6.65 13.53 10.01
CA GLU A 432 -5.87 14.78 10.01
C GLU A 432 -4.55 14.62 9.24
N LEU A 433 -3.97 13.42 9.26
CA LEU A 433 -2.75 13.05 8.53
C LEU A 433 -3.03 12.53 7.11
N GLN A 434 -4.27 12.60 6.63
CA GLN A 434 -4.71 12.13 5.31
C GLN A 434 -4.35 10.67 5.02
N ARG A 435 -4.38 9.83 6.07
CA ARG A 435 -4.14 8.39 5.96
C ARG A 435 -5.44 7.64 6.16
N GLU A 436 -5.91 6.98 5.10
CA GLU A 436 -7.12 6.18 5.12
C GLU A 436 -7.02 5.02 6.11
N ILE A 437 -8.15 4.59 6.66
CA ILE A 437 -8.22 3.42 7.54
C ILE A 437 -8.43 2.18 6.69
N ALA A 438 -7.65 1.14 6.94
CA ALA A 438 -7.72 -0.11 6.19
C ALA A 438 -9.10 -0.79 6.36
N THR A 439 -9.61 -1.37 5.28
CA THR A 439 -10.73 -2.32 5.26
C THR A 439 -10.25 -3.72 5.65
N GLY A 440 -11.16 -4.64 6.02
CA GLY A 440 -10.77 -6.01 6.37
C GLY A 440 -10.03 -6.73 5.22
N SER A 441 -10.49 -6.53 3.99
CA SER A 441 -9.84 -7.03 2.77
C SER A 441 -8.43 -6.47 2.59
N GLU A 442 -8.21 -5.18 2.84
CA GLU A 442 -6.88 -4.58 2.78
C GLU A 442 -5.97 -5.11 3.87
N VAL A 443 -6.46 -5.27 5.11
CA VAL A 443 -5.68 -5.89 6.20
C VAL A 443 -5.29 -7.32 5.83
N ARG A 444 -6.21 -8.12 5.31
CA ARG A 444 -5.91 -9.48 4.84
C ARG A 444 -4.84 -9.48 3.75
N ASN A 445 -4.91 -8.58 2.78
CA ASN A 445 -3.91 -8.46 1.71
C ASN A 445 -2.55 -8.00 2.24
N ILE A 446 -2.51 -6.94 3.07
CA ILE A 446 -1.28 -6.40 3.66
C ILE A 446 -0.59 -7.48 4.47
N LEU A 447 -1.34 -8.16 5.34
CA LEU A 447 -0.79 -9.21 6.18
C LEU A 447 -0.51 -10.51 5.40
N GLY A 448 -1.08 -10.72 4.22
CA GLY A 448 -0.97 -12.01 3.52
C GLY A 448 -1.76 -13.13 4.21
N LEU A 449 -2.96 -12.81 4.69
CA LEU A 449 -3.95 -13.77 5.20
C LEU A 449 -4.80 -14.31 4.03
N SER A 450 -5.50 -15.43 4.26
CA SER A 450 -6.48 -15.95 3.28
C SER A 450 -7.55 -14.90 2.97
N LYS A 451 -7.93 -14.80 1.69
CA LYS A 451 -9.02 -13.95 1.21
C LYS A 451 -10.40 -14.49 1.59
N GLU A 452 -10.51 -15.80 1.81
CA GLU A 452 -11.74 -16.41 2.30
C GLU A 452 -11.85 -16.17 3.81
N VAL A 453 -12.95 -15.57 4.23
CA VAL A 453 -13.37 -15.57 5.63
C VAL A 453 -13.93 -16.96 5.92
N LEU A 454 -13.25 -17.72 6.79
CA LEU A 454 -13.62 -19.10 7.15
C LEU A 454 -14.90 -19.18 7.99
#